data_AF-A0AA86V8E8-F1
#
_entry.id   AF-A0AA86V8E8-F1
#
_cell.length_a   1.000
_cell.length_b   1.000
_cell.length_c   1.000
_cell.angle_alpha   90.00
_cell.angle_beta   90.00
_cell.angle_gamma   90.00
#
_symmetry.space_group_name_H-M   'P 1'
#
loop_
_entity.id
_entity.type
_entity.pdbx_description
1 polymer ?
#
loop_
_entity_poly.entity_id
_entity_poly.type
_entity_poly.pdbx_seq_one_letter_code
_entity_poly.pdbx_strand_id
1 'polypeptide(L)'
;MGEFIFLFLFCVLGFQSSVLKVTQARFQATKCGDAGPDIHYPYQIKGRHQQYESLPGFELLCKDNLTTIHFPSYGDLEVKSISYDTKNIHLRDPKNCAHNVFLNLNLSLTPFHYFYVLKNYTYLNCSTTLPPPFVEVPCLSASSHHVYTVDSTLPVPGSCQGVRTVPIPFAYSPYLSDSMLGLRLTWDLREPEDNGAINRTRGSHTSRNIVIGSSMCVFVMAVLLLIRIKIRVATRNNYQKQEQLLQS
;
A
#
# COMPACT_ATOMS: atom_id res chain seq x y z
N MET A 1 27.01 21.73 -36.76
CA MET A 1 27.14 20.71 -35.69
C MET A 1 26.55 21.17 -34.35
N GLY A 2 26.68 22.45 -33.96
CA GLY A 2 26.11 22.96 -32.70
C GLY A 2 24.58 22.94 -32.61
N GLU A 3 23.89 23.30 -33.70
CA GLU A 3 22.42 23.34 -33.78
C GLU A 3 21.74 22.00 -33.42
N PHE A 4 22.28 20.88 -33.90
CA PHE A 4 21.73 19.54 -33.63
C PHE A 4 21.95 19.09 -32.18
N ILE A 5 23.06 19.49 -31.56
CA ILE A 5 23.36 19.17 -30.16
C ILE A 5 22.44 19.98 -29.24
N PHE A 6 22.19 21.25 -29.59
CA PHE A 6 21.31 22.12 -28.83
C PHE A 6 19.86 21.62 -28.84
N LEU A 7 19.34 21.23 -30.00
CA LEU A 7 18.01 20.62 -30.15
C LEU A 7 17.88 19.32 -29.34
N PHE A 8 18.92 18.49 -29.34
CA PHE A 8 18.93 17.24 -28.57
C PHE A 8 18.87 17.50 -27.06
N LEU A 9 19.70 18.40 -26.54
CA LEU A 9 19.68 18.78 -25.11
C LEU A 9 18.35 19.39 -24.71
N PHE A 10 17.75 20.23 -25.57
CA PHE A 10 16.44 20.83 -25.35
C PHE A 10 15.33 19.77 -25.31
N CYS A 11 15.36 18.78 -26.21
CA CYS A 11 14.43 17.65 -26.19
C CYS A 11 14.58 16.80 -24.92
N VAL A 12 15.81 16.50 -24.48
CA VAL A 12 16.06 15.73 -23.25
C VAL A 12 15.56 16.49 -22.03
N LEU A 13 15.90 17.77 -21.89
CA LEU A 13 15.46 18.60 -20.76
C LEU A 13 13.94 18.80 -20.74
N GLY A 14 13.32 18.97 -21.92
CA GLY A 14 11.88 19.05 -22.08
C GLY A 14 11.18 17.74 -21.69
N PHE A 15 11.72 16.59 -22.11
CA PHE A 15 11.20 15.27 -21.75
C PHE A 15 11.35 14.97 -20.24
N GLN A 16 12.48 15.31 -19.61
CA GLN A 16 12.65 15.16 -18.16
C GLN A 16 11.61 16.00 -17.39
N SER A 17 11.35 17.22 -17.86
CA SER A 17 10.33 18.11 -17.28
C SER A 17 8.91 17.55 -17.42
N SER A 18 8.59 16.93 -18.57
CA SER A 18 7.31 16.26 -18.79
C SER A 18 7.16 15.00 -17.92
N VAL A 19 8.23 14.24 -17.73
CA VAL A 19 8.23 13.05 -16.87
C VAL A 19 7.98 13.43 -15.41
N LEU A 20 8.63 14.49 -14.90
CA LEU A 20 8.44 14.99 -13.53
C LEU A 20 6.98 15.45 -13.30
N LYS A 21 6.36 16.12 -14.28
CA LYS A 21 4.95 16.53 -14.21
C LYS A 21 3.98 15.34 -14.24
N VAL A 22 4.27 14.30 -15.03
CA VAL A 22 3.40 13.12 -15.15
C VAL A 22 3.49 12.22 -13.91
N THR A 23 4.64 12.14 -13.24
CA THR A 23 4.73 11.47 -11.93
C THR A 23 4.04 12.27 -10.83
N GLN A 24 4.13 13.60 -10.84
CA GLN A 24 3.52 14.43 -9.79
C GLN A 24 1.99 14.53 -9.91
N ALA A 25 1.44 14.48 -11.13
CA ALA A 25 -0.01 14.52 -11.37
C ALA A 25 -0.75 13.19 -11.05
N ARG A 26 -0.04 12.07 -10.89
CA ARG A 26 -0.67 10.75 -10.70
C ARG A 26 -0.71 10.24 -9.27
N PHE A 27 -0.17 10.96 -8.29
CA PHE A 27 -0.12 10.48 -6.91
C PHE A 27 -0.15 11.64 -5.92
N GLN A 28 -1.15 12.52 -6.04
CA GLN A 28 -1.36 13.54 -5.01
C GLN A 28 -1.90 12.84 -3.76
N ALA A 29 -0.99 12.43 -2.89
CA ALA A 29 -1.31 11.88 -1.59
C ALA A 29 -2.22 12.84 -0.86
N THR A 30 -3.36 12.34 -0.39
CA THR A 30 -4.25 13.13 0.43
C THR A 30 -4.07 12.73 1.88
N LYS A 31 -4.16 13.67 2.81
CA LYS A 31 -4.13 13.40 4.25
C LYS A 31 -5.28 14.11 4.95
N CYS A 32 -5.73 13.56 6.07
CA CYS A 32 -6.65 14.26 6.97
C CYS A 32 -5.94 15.32 7.84
N GLY A 33 -4.66 15.12 8.12
CA GLY A 33 -3.80 16.04 8.87
C GLY A 33 -2.33 15.69 8.67
N ASP A 34 -1.42 16.57 9.11
CA ASP A 34 0.02 16.44 8.85
C ASP A 34 0.62 15.14 9.40
N ALA A 35 0.11 14.68 10.54
CA ALA A 35 0.51 13.43 11.20
C ALA A 35 -0.26 12.18 10.68
N GLY A 36 -1.20 12.36 9.75
CA GLY A 36 -2.01 11.27 9.22
C GLY A 36 -1.29 10.43 8.15
N PRO A 37 -1.79 9.21 7.87
CA PRO A 37 -1.26 8.39 6.79
C PRO A 37 -1.52 9.04 5.43
N ASP A 38 -0.63 8.76 4.47
CA ASP A 38 -0.86 9.07 3.07
C ASP A 38 -2.02 8.22 2.50
N ILE A 39 -3.05 8.88 1.98
CA ILE A 39 -4.25 8.27 1.42
C ILE A 39 -4.16 8.26 -0.10
N HIS A 40 -4.25 7.05 -0.66
CA HIS A 40 -4.20 6.73 -2.07
C HIS A 40 -5.22 5.64 -2.39
N TYR A 41 -5.49 5.46 -3.69
CA TYR A 41 -6.28 4.33 -4.16
C TYR A 41 -5.75 3.00 -3.58
N PRO A 42 -6.62 2.11 -3.07
CA PRO A 42 -8.08 2.13 -3.20
C PRO A 42 -8.83 3.01 -2.19
N TYR A 43 -8.14 3.53 -1.18
CA TYR A 43 -8.76 4.36 -0.15
C TYR A 43 -9.08 5.77 -0.64
N GLN A 44 -10.19 6.29 -0.14
CA GLN A 44 -10.78 7.54 -0.59
C GLN A 44 -11.38 8.31 0.59
N ILE A 45 -11.23 9.64 0.63
CA ILE A 45 -11.85 10.45 1.68
C ILE A 45 -13.28 10.76 1.27
N LYS A 46 -14.24 10.34 2.09
CA LYS A 46 -15.66 10.56 1.84
C LYS A 46 -15.98 12.05 1.68
N GLY A 47 -16.76 12.39 0.65
CA GLY A 47 -17.20 13.76 0.37
C GLY A 47 -16.19 14.63 -0.37
N ARG A 48 -15.01 14.11 -0.73
CA ARG A 48 -14.05 14.82 -1.58
C ARG A 48 -14.22 14.40 -3.05
N HIS A 49 -14.31 15.36 -3.96
CA HIS A 49 -14.29 15.05 -5.39
C HIS A 49 -12.95 14.41 -5.77
N GLN A 50 -13.00 13.17 -6.24
CA GLN A 50 -11.85 12.39 -6.66
C GLN A 50 -12.02 11.96 -8.12
N GLN A 51 -10.89 11.73 -8.78
CA GLN A 51 -10.81 11.41 -10.20
C GLN A 51 -11.30 10.00 -10.54
N TYR A 52 -11.51 9.15 -9.53
CA TYR A 52 -11.88 7.74 -9.67
C TYR A 52 -13.18 7.46 -8.91
N GLU A 53 -13.94 6.48 -9.37
CA GLU A 53 -15.16 6.02 -8.69
C GLU A 53 -14.84 5.49 -7.29
N SER A 54 -15.75 5.73 -6.34
CA SER A 54 -15.60 5.24 -4.98
C SER A 54 -15.80 3.74 -4.92
N LEU A 55 -14.86 3.03 -4.30
CA LEU A 55 -15.02 1.61 -4.01
C LEU A 55 -15.78 1.44 -2.68
N PRO A 56 -16.90 0.70 -2.65
CA PRO A 56 -17.61 0.43 -1.40
C PRO A 56 -16.69 -0.20 -0.35
N GLY A 57 -16.72 0.34 0.86
CA GLY A 57 -15.90 -0.14 1.99
C GLY A 57 -14.49 0.46 2.07
N PHE A 58 -14.01 1.19 1.06
CA PHE A 58 -12.70 1.87 1.10
C PHE A 58 -12.80 3.36 1.44
N GLU A 59 -13.97 3.79 1.91
CA GLU A 59 -14.22 5.16 2.35
C GLU A 59 -13.58 5.41 3.73
N LEU A 60 -12.72 6.43 3.78
CA LEU A 60 -12.13 7.00 4.98
C LEU A 60 -12.82 8.32 5.32
N LEU A 61 -12.87 8.63 6.60
CA LEU A 61 -13.40 9.87 7.15
C LEU A 61 -12.27 10.64 7.81
N CYS A 62 -12.33 11.97 7.71
CA CYS A 62 -11.46 12.85 8.48
C CYS A 62 -12.26 13.45 9.63
N LYS A 63 -11.81 13.21 10.86
CA LYS A 63 -12.41 13.79 12.07
C LYS A 63 -11.30 14.38 12.93
N ASP A 64 -11.33 15.70 13.15
CA ASP A 64 -10.35 16.40 13.99
C ASP A 64 -8.89 16.09 13.62
N ASN A 65 -8.57 16.11 12.32
CA ASN A 65 -7.28 15.73 11.72
C ASN A 65 -6.90 14.23 11.83
N LEU A 66 -7.72 13.40 12.46
CA LEU A 66 -7.56 11.95 12.49
C LEU A 66 -8.23 11.31 11.27
N THR A 67 -7.61 10.25 10.77
CA THR A 67 -8.18 9.41 9.71
C THR A 67 -8.92 8.26 10.36
N THR A 68 -10.19 8.05 10.02
CA THR A 68 -10.99 6.93 10.53
C THR A 68 -11.61 6.13 9.39
N ILE A 69 -11.92 4.87 9.65
CA ILE A 69 -12.69 4.01 8.76
C ILE A 69 -13.92 3.50 9.52
N HIS A 70 -15.07 3.51 8.87
CA HIS A 70 -16.33 3.10 9.47
C HIS A 70 -16.66 1.65 9.11
N PHE A 71 -16.89 0.81 10.12
CA PHE A 71 -17.38 -0.55 9.96
C PHE A 71 -18.82 -0.65 10.45
N PRO A 72 -19.82 -1.01 9.61
CA PRO A 72 -21.22 -1.08 10.02
C PRO A 72 -21.50 -1.98 11.23
N SER A 73 -20.69 -3.02 11.44
CA SER A 73 -20.86 -3.99 12.53
C SER A 73 -20.22 -3.57 13.87
N TYR A 74 -19.40 -2.51 13.89
CA TYR A 74 -18.66 -2.10 15.09
C TYR A 74 -18.68 -0.59 15.32
N GLY A 75 -18.47 0.21 14.27
CA GLY A 75 -18.33 1.66 14.32
C GLY A 75 -17.01 2.13 13.74
N ASP A 76 -16.57 3.31 14.19
CA ASP A 76 -15.36 3.97 13.67
C ASP A 76 -14.09 3.42 14.33
N LEU A 77 -13.10 3.11 13.51
CA LEU A 77 -11.75 2.76 13.95
C LEU A 77 -10.75 3.80 13.41
N GLU A 78 -9.78 4.16 14.25
CA GLU A 78 -8.72 5.09 13.87
C GLU A 78 -7.70 4.38 12.97
N VAL A 79 -7.32 5.01 11.87
CA VAL A 79 -6.29 4.52 10.95
C VAL A 79 -4.93 5.04 11.41
N LYS A 80 -4.08 4.14 11.91
CA LYS A 80 -2.70 4.46 12.32
C LYS A 80 -1.74 4.53 11.15
N SER A 81 -1.84 3.57 10.23
CA SER A 81 -1.02 3.55 9.03
C SER A 81 -1.68 2.69 7.94
N ILE A 82 -1.31 2.98 6.69
CA ILE A 82 -1.70 2.19 5.52
C ILE A 82 -0.40 1.80 4.80
N SER A 83 -0.20 0.50 4.57
CA SER A 83 0.87 0.00 3.73
C SER A 83 0.29 -0.52 2.42
N TYR A 84 0.56 0.19 1.33
CA TYR A 84 0.11 -0.21 0.00
C TYR A 84 0.93 -1.36 -0.58
N ASP A 85 2.23 -1.42 -0.28
CA ASP A 85 3.13 -2.49 -0.74
C ASP A 85 2.73 -3.87 -0.18
N THR A 86 2.36 -3.89 1.10
CA THR A 86 1.94 -5.10 1.81
C THR A 86 0.42 -5.20 1.98
N LYS A 87 -0.33 -4.32 1.29
CA LYS A 87 -1.80 -4.26 1.26
C LYS A 87 -2.49 -4.40 2.62
N ASN A 88 -1.99 -3.74 3.66
CA ASN A 88 -2.65 -3.76 4.97
C ASN A 88 -2.84 -2.37 5.58
N ILE A 89 -3.88 -2.29 6.40
CA ILE A 89 -4.29 -1.11 7.15
C ILE A 89 -4.20 -1.44 8.63
N HIS A 90 -3.45 -0.61 9.34
CA HIS A 90 -3.28 -0.73 10.78
C HIS A 90 -4.28 0.19 11.47
N LEU A 91 -5.14 -0.43 12.27
CA LEU A 91 -6.24 0.22 12.95
C LEU A 91 -6.00 0.27 14.46
N ARG A 92 -6.61 1.26 15.10
CA ARG A 92 -6.72 1.36 16.55
C ARG A 92 -8.16 1.58 16.94
N ASP A 93 -8.56 0.89 17.99
CA ASP A 93 -9.81 1.15 18.68
C ASP A 93 -9.70 2.45 19.50
N PRO A 94 -10.61 3.42 19.35
CA PRO A 94 -10.59 4.65 20.14
C PRO A 94 -10.68 4.41 21.66
N LYS A 95 -11.27 3.27 22.08
CA LYS A 95 -11.31 2.83 23.48
C LYS A 95 -10.07 2.04 23.90
N ASN A 96 -9.07 1.95 23.02
CA ASN A 96 -7.81 1.25 23.21
C ASN A 96 -7.98 -0.24 23.60
N CYS A 97 -8.96 -0.92 22.99
CA CYS A 97 -9.26 -2.31 23.27
C CYS A 97 -9.40 -3.15 21.98
N ALA A 98 -8.27 -3.56 21.39
CA ALA A 98 -8.27 -4.38 20.17
C ALA A 98 -9.09 -5.69 20.32
N HIS A 99 -9.06 -6.30 21.50
CA HIS A 99 -9.84 -7.52 21.77
C HIS A 99 -11.35 -7.28 21.79
N ASN A 100 -11.81 -6.07 22.11
CA ASN A 100 -13.22 -5.72 21.95
C ASN A 100 -13.61 -5.64 20.47
N VAL A 101 -12.70 -5.14 19.62
CA VAL A 101 -12.91 -5.12 18.17
C VAL A 101 -12.96 -6.54 17.63
N PHE A 102 -11.97 -7.37 17.94
CA PHE A 102 -11.91 -8.76 17.47
C PHE A 102 -13.17 -9.58 17.86
N LEU A 103 -13.74 -9.32 19.04
CA LEU A 103 -14.93 -10.01 19.55
C LEU A 103 -16.23 -9.62 18.80
N ASN A 104 -16.31 -8.38 18.30
CA ASN A 104 -17.57 -7.78 17.84
C ASN A 104 -17.57 -7.40 16.35
N LEU A 105 -16.42 -7.16 15.74
CA LEU A 105 -16.29 -6.76 14.34
C LEU A 105 -16.64 -7.92 13.41
N ASN A 106 -17.62 -7.70 12.54
CA ASN A 106 -17.95 -8.60 11.45
C ASN A 106 -17.48 -8.02 10.12
N LEU A 107 -16.50 -8.70 9.50
CA LEU A 107 -15.88 -8.32 8.23
C LEU A 107 -16.56 -8.93 7.00
N SER A 108 -17.55 -9.82 7.17
CA SER A 108 -18.13 -10.62 6.07
C SER A 108 -18.79 -9.78 4.97
N LEU A 109 -19.23 -8.56 5.30
CA LEU A 109 -19.84 -7.61 4.37
C LEU A 109 -18.87 -6.50 3.93
N THR A 110 -17.57 -6.72 4.11
CA THR A 110 -16.52 -5.74 3.83
C THR A 110 -15.48 -6.36 2.88
N PRO A 111 -14.68 -5.55 2.16
CA PRO A 111 -13.59 -6.05 1.34
C PRO A 111 -12.36 -6.49 2.16
N PHE A 112 -12.45 -6.41 3.49
CA PHE A 112 -11.33 -6.65 4.38
C PHE A 112 -11.36 -8.04 5.00
N HIS A 113 -10.17 -8.55 5.30
CA HIS A 113 -9.94 -9.71 6.16
C HIS A 113 -8.74 -9.45 7.06
N TYR A 114 -8.56 -10.27 8.10
CA TYR A 114 -7.41 -10.10 8.99
C TYR A 114 -6.10 -10.39 8.25
N PHE A 115 -5.08 -9.55 8.47
CA PHE A 115 -3.77 -9.69 7.83
C PHE A 115 -2.98 -10.90 8.34
N TYR A 116 -3.21 -11.28 9.59
CA TYR A 116 -2.52 -12.40 10.24
C TYR A 116 -3.37 -13.67 10.21
N VAL A 117 -2.70 -14.82 10.31
CA VAL A 117 -3.33 -16.14 10.39
C VAL A 117 -4.26 -16.22 11.60
N LEU A 118 -5.46 -16.75 11.39
CA LEU A 118 -6.49 -16.84 12.41
C LEU A 118 -6.48 -18.19 13.12
N LYS A 119 -6.82 -18.16 14.41
CA LYS A 119 -7.10 -19.34 15.22
C LYS A 119 -8.36 -19.08 16.05
N ASN A 120 -9.10 -20.14 16.34
CA ASN A 120 -10.29 -20.03 17.18
C ASN A 120 -9.89 -19.83 18.65
N TYR A 121 -10.28 -18.70 19.20
CA TYR A 121 -10.16 -18.41 20.63
C TYR A 121 -11.54 -18.21 21.23
N THR A 122 -11.71 -18.71 22.44
CA THR A 122 -12.91 -18.51 23.24
C THR A 122 -12.65 -17.41 24.26
N TYR A 123 -13.53 -16.42 24.29
CA TYR A 123 -13.58 -15.42 25.35
C TYR A 123 -14.31 -16.01 26.54
N LEU A 124 -13.67 -16.05 27.69
CA LEU A 124 -14.25 -16.49 28.95
C LEU A 124 -14.56 -15.28 29.81
N ASN A 125 -15.66 -15.34 30.55
CA ASN A 125 -16.00 -14.41 31.61
C ASN A 125 -16.07 -15.19 32.93
N CYS A 126 -15.22 -14.83 33.88
CA CYS A 126 -15.08 -15.51 35.17
C CYS A 126 -15.46 -14.59 36.32
N SER A 127 -16.06 -15.16 37.37
CA SER A 127 -16.39 -14.42 38.60
C SER A 127 -15.17 -14.17 39.50
N THR A 128 -14.10 -14.93 39.29
CA THR A 128 -12.84 -14.82 40.03
C THR A 128 -11.66 -14.81 39.06
N THR A 129 -10.54 -14.21 39.48
CA THR A 129 -9.31 -14.25 38.70
C THR A 129 -8.77 -15.67 38.59
N LEU A 130 -8.29 -16.02 37.40
CA LEU A 130 -7.61 -17.28 37.12
C LEU A 130 -6.10 -17.14 37.42
N PRO A 131 -5.46 -18.19 37.97
CA PRO A 131 -4.02 -18.20 38.19
C PRO A 131 -3.23 -18.26 36.87
N PRO A 132 -1.92 -17.99 36.87
CA PRO A 132 -1.07 -18.24 35.71
C PRO A 132 -1.23 -19.68 35.19
N PRO A 133 -1.21 -19.90 33.86
CA PRO A 133 -0.73 -18.98 32.82
C PRO A 133 -1.81 -18.05 32.23
N PHE A 134 -3.02 -17.99 32.80
CA PHE A 134 -4.09 -17.16 32.25
C PHE A 134 -3.77 -15.66 32.42
N VAL A 135 -3.98 -14.91 31.35
CA VAL A 135 -3.77 -13.45 31.31
C VAL A 135 -5.11 -12.78 31.03
N GLU A 136 -5.53 -11.94 31.96
CA GLU A 136 -6.78 -11.19 31.87
C GLU A 136 -6.69 -10.09 30.81
N VAL A 137 -7.77 -9.88 30.06
CA VAL A 137 -7.94 -8.79 29.09
C VAL A 137 -8.46 -7.55 29.83
N PRO A 138 -7.61 -6.56 30.18
CA PRO A 138 -7.99 -5.55 31.15
C PRO A 138 -9.12 -4.64 30.65
N CYS A 139 -9.15 -4.34 29.35
CA CYS A 139 -10.15 -3.45 28.76
C CYS A 139 -11.54 -4.10 28.56
N LEU A 140 -11.65 -5.42 28.75
CA LEU A 140 -12.92 -6.16 28.77
C LEU A 140 -13.32 -6.62 30.17
N SER A 141 -12.47 -6.37 31.17
CA SER A 141 -12.66 -6.83 32.54
C SER A 141 -13.03 -5.67 33.46
N ALA A 142 -13.61 -5.99 34.60
CA ALA A 142 -13.94 -5.02 35.64
C ALA A 142 -13.78 -5.65 37.03
N SER A 143 -14.18 -4.92 38.08
CA SER A 143 -14.08 -5.40 39.46
C SER A 143 -14.92 -6.65 39.77
N SER A 144 -15.98 -6.91 39.00
CA SER A 144 -16.93 -8.00 39.21
C SER A 144 -16.82 -9.14 38.20
N HIS A 145 -16.02 -8.98 37.15
CA HIS A 145 -15.88 -9.97 36.10
C HIS A 145 -14.50 -9.88 35.43
N HIS A 146 -13.92 -11.05 35.19
CA HIS A 146 -12.57 -11.20 34.66
C HIS A 146 -12.62 -11.91 33.31
N VAL A 147 -12.16 -11.23 32.26
CA VAL A 147 -12.25 -11.72 30.89
C VAL A 147 -10.92 -12.27 30.42
N TYR A 148 -10.95 -13.46 29.82
CA TYR A 148 -9.76 -14.14 29.30
C TYR A 148 -9.97 -14.57 27.86
N THR A 149 -8.91 -14.64 27.07
CA THR A 149 -8.91 -15.31 25.77
C THR A 149 -8.13 -16.61 25.87
N VAL A 150 -8.79 -17.74 25.60
CA VAL A 150 -8.18 -19.07 25.68
C VAL A 150 -8.34 -19.79 24.35
N ASP A 151 -7.46 -20.76 24.07
CA ASP A 151 -7.65 -21.65 22.94
C ASP A 151 -8.99 -22.37 23.08
N SER A 152 -9.78 -22.39 22.00
CA SER A 152 -11.11 -23.03 21.98
C SER A 152 -11.09 -24.54 22.30
N THR A 153 -9.94 -25.20 22.24
CA THR A 153 -9.79 -26.61 22.62
C THR A 153 -9.66 -26.82 24.13
N LEU A 154 -9.42 -25.76 24.91
CA LEU A 154 -9.22 -25.86 26.35
C LEU A 154 -10.57 -25.99 27.08
N PRO A 155 -10.64 -26.80 28.15
CA PRO A 155 -11.86 -26.90 28.94
C PRO A 155 -12.12 -25.58 29.68
N VAL A 156 -13.39 -25.18 29.75
CA VAL A 156 -13.81 -23.99 30.49
C VAL A 156 -13.77 -24.28 31.99
N PRO A 157 -13.04 -23.50 32.82
CA PRO A 157 -13.05 -23.68 34.27
C PRO A 157 -14.44 -23.45 34.86
N GLY A 158 -14.78 -24.15 35.95
CA GLY A 158 -16.12 -24.06 36.56
C GLY A 158 -16.50 -22.67 37.09
N SER A 159 -15.53 -21.80 37.38
CA SER A 159 -15.75 -20.39 37.76
C SER A 159 -15.99 -19.45 36.58
N CYS A 160 -15.99 -19.98 35.35
CA CYS A 160 -16.03 -19.23 34.12
C CYS A 160 -17.17 -19.67 33.20
N GLN A 161 -17.65 -18.75 32.39
CA GLN A 161 -18.59 -19.00 31.31
C GLN A 161 -17.95 -18.60 29.97
N GLY A 162 -18.13 -19.45 28.95
CA GLY A 162 -17.78 -19.08 27.57
C GLY A 162 -18.73 -18.02 27.04
N VAL A 163 -18.20 -16.86 26.68
CA VAL A 163 -18.96 -15.74 26.09
C VAL A 163 -19.18 -15.99 24.60
N ARG A 164 -18.08 -16.16 23.86
CA ARG A 164 -18.09 -16.37 22.41
C ARG A 164 -16.77 -16.95 21.93
N THR A 165 -16.83 -17.79 20.91
CA THR A 165 -15.66 -18.24 20.16
C THR A 165 -15.58 -17.48 18.84
N VAL A 166 -14.42 -16.87 18.57
CA VAL A 166 -14.16 -16.10 17.34
C VAL A 166 -12.79 -16.46 16.75
N PRO A 167 -12.65 -16.50 15.41
CA PRO A 167 -11.36 -16.66 14.76
C PRO A 167 -10.58 -15.35 14.79
N ILE A 168 -9.51 -15.29 15.58
CA ILE A 168 -8.68 -14.08 15.77
C ILE A 168 -7.19 -14.41 15.65
N PRO A 169 -6.32 -13.42 15.36
CA PRO A 169 -4.91 -13.70 15.13
C PRO A 169 -4.13 -14.23 16.35
N PHE A 170 -4.45 -13.78 17.56
CA PHE A 170 -3.72 -14.12 18.78
C PHE A 170 -4.60 -13.96 20.03
N ALA A 171 -4.27 -14.72 21.08
CA ALA A 171 -4.76 -14.47 22.43
C ALA A 171 -4.15 -13.18 22.99
N TYR A 172 -4.83 -12.58 23.96
CA TYR A 172 -4.32 -11.42 24.67
C TYR A 172 -2.98 -11.70 25.32
N SER A 173 -2.06 -10.74 25.16
CA SER A 173 -0.76 -10.75 25.80
C SER A 173 -0.34 -9.31 26.08
N PRO A 174 0.11 -8.98 27.30
CA PRO A 174 0.56 -7.63 27.65
C PRO A 174 1.85 -7.25 26.92
N TYR A 175 2.58 -8.24 26.40
CA TYR A 175 3.84 -8.04 25.67
C TYR A 175 3.63 -7.75 24.18
N LEU A 176 2.43 -8.03 23.66
CA LEU A 176 2.07 -7.68 22.30
C LEU A 176 1.61 -6.23 22.31
N SER A 177 2.54 -5.31 22.11
CA SER A 177 2.18 -3.91 21.90
C SER A 177 1.31 -3.78 20.65
N ASP A 178 0.33 -2.86 20.70
CA ASP A 178 -0.48 -2.50 19.53
C ASP A 178 0.40 -2.17 18.30
N SER A 179 1.64 -1.72 18.51
CA SER A 179 2.58 -1.46 17.41
C SER A 179 3.05 -2.72 16.66
N MET A 180 3.27 -3.85 17.35
CA MET A 180 3.86 -5.04 16.75
C MET A 180 2.83 -5.95 16.09
N LEU A 181 1.77 -6.35 16.80
CA LEU A 181 0.74 -7.25 16.30
C LEU A 181 -0.66 -6.63 16.43
N GLY A 182 -0.80 -5.31 16.32
CA GLY A 182 -2.10 -4.63 16.45
C GLY A 182 -3.15 -5.08 15.45
N LEU A 183 -4.31 -4.42 15.49
CA LEU A 183 -5.44 -4.71 14.61
C LEU A 183 -5.08 -4.36 13.16
N ARG A 184 -4.64 -5.37 12.39
CA ARG A 184 -4.30 -5.23 10.98
C ARG A 184 -5.28 -5.99 10.10
N LEU A 185 -5.85 -5.26 9.15
CA LEU A 185 -6.69 -5.81 8.10
C LEU A 185 -5.96 -5.69 6.77
N THR A 186 -6.23 -6.60 5.86
CA THR A 186 -5.77 -6.60 4.48
C THR A 186 -6.96 -6.60 3.55
N TRP A 187 -6.73 -6.23 2.30
CA TRP A 187 -7.76 -6.21 1.27
C TRP A 187 -7.23 -6.83 -0.02
N ASP A 188 -8.16 -7.48 -0.72
CA ASP A 188 -7.96 -7.86 -2.12
C ASP A 188 -8.86 -6.97 -2.98
N LEU A 189 -8.27 -6.40 -4.03
CA LEU A 189 -9.07 -5.79 -5.07
C LEU A 189 -9.58 -6.93 -5.94
N ARG A 190 -10.90 -7.15 -5.94
CA ARG A 190 -11.53 -7.92 -7.00
C ARG A 190 -11.31 -7.13 -8.29
N GLU A 191 -10.34 -7.54 -9.08
CA GLU A 191 -10.24 -7.07 -10.46
C GLU A 191 -11.55 -7.48 -11.15
N PRO A 192 -12.24 -6.57 -11.85
CA PRO A 192 -13.38 -6.96 -12.67
C PRO A 192 -12.95 -8.09 -13.60
N GLU A 193 -13.73 -9.16 -13.71
CA GLU A 193 -13.55 -10.16 -14.77
C GLU A 193 -13.69 -9.42 -16.12
N ASP A 194 -12.53 -9.14 -16.71
CA ASP A 194 -12.45 -8.49 -18.01
C ASP A 194 -12.82 -9.50 -19.10
N ASN A 195 -14.11 -9.62 -19.37
CA ASN A 195 -14.57 -10.10 -20.67
C ASN A 195 -14.26 -9.02 -21.72
N GLY A 196 -13.01 -9.02 -22.19
CA GLY A 196 -12.63 -8.45 -23.47
C GLY A 196 -12.34 -6.95 -23.50
N ALA A 197 -11.42 -6.47 -22.67
CA ALA A 197 -10.71 -5.23 -22.93
C ALA A 197 -9.20 -5.45 -22.73
N ILE A 198 -8.54 -5.91 -23.80
CA ILE A 198 -7.10 -5.68 -24.00
C ILE A 198 -6.85 -4.18 -23.77
N ASN A 199 -6.42 -3.80 -22.57
CA ASN A 199 -5.41 -2.78 -22.30
C ASN A 199 -5.23 -2.45 -20.81
N ARG A 200 -4.02 -2.75 -20.35
CA ARG A 200 -3.20 -1.99 -19.38
C ARG A 200 -3.53 -2.14 -17.89
N THR A 201 -3.04 -3.23 -17.33
CA THR A 201 -2.42 -3.24 -16.00
C THR A 201 -1.18 -4.14 -16.00
N ARG A 202 -0.09 -3.66 -16.61
CA ARG A 202 1.27 -4.19 -16.35
C ARG A 202 2.07 -3.16 -15.56
N GLY A 203 1.61 -2.96 -14.33
CA GLY A 203 2.13 -1.99 -13.38
C GLY A 203 3.58 -2.24 -12.97
N SER A 204 4.31 -1.14 -12.81
CA SER A 204 5.62 -0.99 -12.17
C SER A 204 6.87 -1.49 -12.91
N HIS A 205 6.95 -2.74 -13.40
CA HIS A 205 8.22 -3.22 -14.02
C HIS A 205 8.36 -2.89 -15.52
N THR A 206 7.25 -2.76 -16.25
CA THR A 206 7.27 -2.59 -17.71
C THR A 206 7.56 -1.14 -18.13
N SER A 207 7.10 -0.15 -17.37
CA SER A 207 7.33 1.28 -17.68
C SER A 207 8.80 1.67 -17.50
N ARG A 208 9.47 1.15 -16.46
CA ARG A 208 10.92 1.34 -16.26
C ARG A 208 11.73 0.75 -17.42
N ASN A 209 11.35 -0.44 -17.90
CA ASN A 209 12.02 -1.09 -19.03
C ASN A 209 11.75 -0.39 -20.37
N ILE A 210 10.58 0.20 -20.59
CA ILE A 210 10.26 0.99 -21.79
C ILE A 210 11.05 2.31 -21.80
N VAL A 211 11.19 2.97 -20.64
CA VAL A 211 11.93 4.24 -20.52
C VAL A 211 13.45 4.03 -20.63
N ILE A 212 13.98 2.95 -20.04
CA ILE A 212 15.40 2.57 -20.23
C ILE A 212 15.64 2.18 -21.68
N GLY A 213 14.73 1.39 -22.28
CA GLY A 213 14.84 0.96 -23.66
C GLY A 213 14.78 2.11 -24.67
N SER A 214 13.89 3.10 -24.46
CA SER A 214 13.80 4.27 -25.33
C SER A 214 15.03 5.17 -25.21
N SER A 215 15.55 5.37 -23.98
CA SER A 215 16.79 6.10 -23.74
C SER A 215 17.98 5.41 -24.42
N MET A 216 18.12 4.08 -24.27
CA MET A 216 19.17 3.30 -24.91
C MET A 216 19.14 3.39 -26.44
N CYS A 217 17.96 3.29 -27.05
CA CYS A 217 17.79 3.42 -28.50
C CYS A 217 18.26 4.78 -29.02
N VAL A 218 17.96 5.86 -28.29
CA VAL A 218 18.39 7.21 -28.64
C VAL A 218 19.92 7.34 -28.56
N PHE A 219 20.55 6.79 -27.52
CA PHE A 219 22.01 6.75 -27.40
C PHE A 219 22.67 5.96 -28.53
N VAL A 220 22.14 4.79 -28.88
CA VAL A 220 22.66 3.95 -29.98
C VAL A 220 22.56 4.69 -31.32
N MET A 221 21.42 5.34 -31.60
CA MET A 221 21.26 6.11 -32.84
C MET A 221 22.22 7.30 -32.92
N ALA A 222 22.48 7.98 -31.80
CA ALA A 222 23.46 9.06 -31.75
C ALA A 222 24.89 8.56 -32.05
N VAL A 223 25.29 7.43 -31.47
CA VAL A 223 26.61 6.82 -31.74
C VAL A 223 26.75 6.41 -33.21
N LEU A 224 25.72 5.79 -33.80
CA LEU A 224 25.72 5.41 -35.22
C LEU A 224 25.86 6.63 -36.15
N LEU A 225 25.21 7.75 -35.82
CA LEU A 225 25.34 8.99 -36.57
C LEU A 225 26.77 9.55 -36.46
N LEU A 226 27.37 9.56 -35.27
CA LEU A 226 28.76 10.00 -35.08
C LEU A 226 29.76 9.13 -35.86
N ILE A 227 29.55 7.81 -35.88
CA ILE A 227 30.36 6.89 -36.68
C ILE A 227 30.22 7.20 -38.17
N ARG A 228 29.00 7.39 -38.68
CA ARG A 228 28.77 7.76 -40.10
C ARG A 228 29.42 9.10 -40.46
N ILE A 229 29.39 10.07 -39.55
CA ILE A 229 30.06 11.37 -39.74
C ILE A 229 31.57 11.16 -39.81
N LYS A 230 32.17 10.40 -38.90
CA LYS A 230 33.61 10.10 -38.92
C LYS A 230 34.03 9.37 -40.19
N ILE A 231 33.24 8.40 -40.66
CA ILE A 231 33.51 7.69 -41.92
C ILE A 231 33.47 8.68 -43.09
N ARG A 232 32.44 9.51 -43.22
CA ARG A 232 32.35 10.51 -44.30
C ARG A 232 33.52 11.50 -44.28
N VAL A 233 33.92 11.96 -43.10
CA VAL A 233 35.07 12.86 -42.93
C VAL A 233 36.37 12.17 -43.31
N ALA A 234 36.58 10.92 -42.88
CA ALA A 234 37.76 10.14 -43.24
C ALA A 234 37.84 9.86 -44.75
N THR A 235 36.71 9.49 -45.38
CA THR A 235 36.63 9.29 -46.83
C THR A 235 36.92 10.60 -47.58
N ARG A 236 36.35 11.72 -47.15
CA ARG A 236 36.63 13.04 -47.74
C ARG A 236 38.11 13.42 -47.63
N ASN A 237 38.72 13.21 -46.47
CA ASN A 237 40.15 13.48 -46.27
C ASN A 237 41.05 12.57 -47.12
N ASN A 238 40.65 11.31 -47.33
CA ASN A 238 41.38 10.38 -48.20
C ASN A 238 41.29 10.77 -49.69
N TYR A 239 40.12 11.22 -50.16
CA TYR A 239 39.97 11.74 -51.53
C TYR A 239 40.87 12.97 -51.75
N GLN A 240 40.89 13.91 -50.80
CA GLN A 240 41.78 15.08 -50.90
C GLN A 240 43.27 14.71 -50.89
N LYS A 241 43.65 13.67 -50.12
CA LYS A 241 45.03 13.17 -50.08
C LYS A 241 45.43 12.45 -51.38
N GLN A 242 44.47 11.81 -52.05
CA GLN A 242 44.69 11.11 -53.32
C GLN A 242 44.76 12.08 -54.52
N GLU A 243 43.97 13.15 -54.50
CA GLU A 243 44.09 14.26 -55.47
C GLU A 243 45.44 14.99 -55.36
N GLN A 244 45.96 15.17 -54.14
CA GLN A 244 47.29 15.77 -53.92
C GLN A 244 48.46 14.88 -54.36
N LEU A 245 48.28 13.55 -54.44
CA LEU A 245 49.30 12.61 -54.92
C LEU A 245 49.29 12.44 -56.45
N LEU A 246 48.18 12.79 -57.13
CA LEU A 246 48.05 12.77 -58.60
C LEU A 246 48.51 14.07 -59.27
N GLN A 247 48.79 15.12 -58.49
CA GLN A 247 49.30 16.41 -58.95
C GLN A 247 50.78 16.66 -58.57
N SER A 248 51.47 15.62 -58.07
CA SER A 248 52.91 15.56 -57.82
C SER A 248 53.59 14.67 -58.86
#